data_AF-A0A0F0IB32-F1
#
_entry.id   AF-A0A0F0IB32-F1
#
_cell.length_a   1.000
_cell.length_b   1.000
_cell.length_c   1.000
_cell.angle_alpha   90.00
_cell.angle_beta   90.00
_cell.angle_gamma   90.00
#
_symmetry.space_group_name_H-M   'P 1'
#
loop_
_entity.id
_entity.type
_entity.pdbx_description
1 polymer ?
#
loop_
_entity_poly.entity_id
_entity_poly.type
_entity_poly.pdbx_seq_one_letter_code
_entity_poly.pdbx_strand_id
1 'polypeptide(L)'
;MKRYRSASHFWDSALNKIFPRRAPRSRPDERNTFLSFESSTTSEHTDGFYMYSQALLEQENRRREALVFRQSDSTEASYSSALMAPIPRPALPYTISSPEWNIFSEAVKALEDAIDDDASDWLHSVLSVFSKVYTVAKIIVTILMYYGIEVEDIPDSVPAHIRRAEQIVTSNSITDLIEAVESLYYSVYARLIMEIANVDLSTYFNLELRRTSRKDGFTLPEPDHLLKILAHCKDTLEAPTVCNHVNEDLIKFHQDEFIRRAMERAIGKGFFLDDLLGYRRYTMGIVSDTSSEFRSKWNHDTFLYQIPPEEILTVQSEKYLSFIPKPEAVLSVSGFDLPFIDRDSVEPGLWERELVKDHRQSALAKMEGKGIGDVRRVDERRRPSDYMKERKCICRSSCICSWECTSDPERPCPCADRMMQIMLAKRRKAPGTRDFATRCGSLAKAIFECASLIKRDIDDIEIALELDRAFTLVDSEIEAQRRTPLKTYGLKSSSEDRSFDMG
;
A
#
# COMPACT_ATOMS: atom_id res chain seq x y z
N MET A 1 -25.24 17.43 -53.20
CA MET A 1 -25.99 18.17 -52.16
C MET A 1 -26.42 17.21 -51.05
N LYS A 2 -25.66 17.17 -49.95
CA LYS A 2 -25.98 16.35 -48.76
C LYS A 2 -26.35 17.32 -47.63
N ARG A 3 -27.56 17.14 -47.08
CA ARG A 3 -28.12 17.94 -45.98
C ARG A 3 -27.28 17.71 -44.72
N TYR A 4 -26.68 18.78 -44.19
CA TYR A 4 -26.14 18.81 -42.84
C TYR A 4 -27.31 18.65 -41.85
N ARG A 5 -27.30 17.57 -41.06
CA ARG A 5 -28.13 17.47 -39.86
C ARG A 5 -27.40 18.22 -38.74
N SER A 6 -28.08 19.22 -38.18
CA SER A 6 -27.59 20.08 -37.10
C SER A 6 -27.10 19.27 -35.90
N ALA A 7 -25.89 19.58 -35.41
CA ALA A 7 -25.28 19.02 -34.21
C ALA A 7 -26.07 19.35 -32.91
N SER A 8 -27.05 20.26 -32.97
CA SER A 8 -27.81 20.71 -31.80
C SER A 8 -28.70 19.64 -31.18
N HIS A 9 -29.30 18.75 -31.97
CA HIS A 9 -30.25 17.75 -31.45
C HIS A 9 -29.58 16.59 -30.70
N PHE A 10 -28.29 16.33 -30.91
CA PHE A 10 -27.56 15.29 -30.19
C PHE A 10 -27.18 15.75 -28.77
N TRP A 11 -26.86 17.04 -28.62
CA TRP A 11 -26.56 17.66 -27.32
C TRP A 11 -27.81 17.88 -26.48
N ASP A 12 -28.94 18.28 -27.09
CA ASP A 12 -30.22 18.40 -26.37
C ASP A 12 -30.72 17.06 -25.81
N SER A 13 -30.39 15.93 -26.46
CA SER A 13 -30.73 14.61 -25.95
C SER A 13 -29.73 14.08 -24.90
N ALA A 14 -28.52 14.63 -24.83
CA ALA A 14 -27.51 14.31 -23.82
C ALA A 14 -27.76 15.11 -22.52
N LEU A 15 -28.10 16.39 -22.62
CA LEU A 15 -28.37 17.26 -21.46
C LEU A 15 -29.66 16.87 -20.73
N ASN A 16 -30.71 16.44 -21.46
CA ASN A 16 -31.95 15.95 -20.86
C ASN A 16 -31.82 14.58 -20.16
N LYS A 17 -30.70 13.87 -20.32
CA LYS A 17 -30.39 12.62 -19.62
C LYS A 17 -29.50 12.83 -18.38
N ILE A 18 -28.81 13.97 -18.29
CA ILE A 18 -27.93 14.32 -17.17
C ILE A 18 -28.72 15.09 -16.09
N PHE A 19 -29.77 15.84 -16.45
CA PHE A 19 -30.60 16.59 -15.50
C PHE A 19 -32.11 16.32 -15.67
N PRO A 20 -32.68 15.28 -15.02
CA PRO A 20 -34.12 15.15 -14.91
C PRO A 20 -34.67 16.22 -13.96
N ARG A 21 -35.67 16.99 -14.41
CA ARG A 21 -36.42 17.94 -13.55
C ARG A 21 -37.00 17.22 -12.33
N ARG A 22 -36.61 17.64 -11.11
CA ARG A 22 -37.15 17.12 -9.83
C ARG A 22 -38.55 17.71 -9.57
N ALA A 23 -39.49 16.84 -9.18
CA ALA A 23 -40.74 17.23 -8.50
C ALA A 23 -40.52 17.23 -6.97
N PRO A 24 -41.22 18.07 -6.20
CA PRO A 24 -40.91 18.31 -4.79
C PRO A 24 -41.56 17.26 -3.88
N ARG A 25 -40.87 16.87 -2.80
CA ARG A 25 -41.46 16.10 -1.69
C ARG A 25 -41.04 16.69 -0.34
N SER A 26 -42.06 16.86 0.48
CA SER A 26 -42.15 17.49 1.80
C SER A 26 -41.62 16.61 2.95
N ARG A 27 -41.19 17.27 4.03
CA ARG A 27 -41.14 16.82 5.44
C ARG A 27 -42.13 17.70 6.25
N PRO A 28 -42.55 17.39 7.51
CA PRO A 28 -41.85 16.62 8.56
C PRO A 28 -42.76 15.69 9.41
N ASP A 29 -42.17 14.95 10.37
CA ASP A 29 -42.54 15.03 11.80
C ASP A 29 -41.67 14.17 12.73
N GLU A 30 -41.47 14.72 13.94
CA GLU A 30 -40.73 14.19 15.09
C GLU A 30 -41.61 13.28 15.98
N ARG A 31 -40.99 12.38 16.77
CA ARG A 31 -41.31 12.18 18.19
C ARG A 31 -40.32 11.26 18.93
N ASN A 32 -39.89 11.75 20.10
CA ASN A 32 -39.10 11.13 21.15
C ASN A 32 -39.81 9.96 21.86
N THR A 33 -39.06 9.03 22.49
CA THR A 33 -39.20 8.71 23.93
C THR A 33 -37.93 8.03 24.49
N PHE A 34 -37.51 8.48 25.68
CA PHE A 34 -36.48 8.00 26.62
C PHE A 34 -36.71 6.57 27.14
N LEU A 35 -35.63 5.90 27.57
CA LEU A 35 -35.53 5.25 28.90
C LEU A 35 -34.06 5.13 29.36
N SER A 36 -33.86 5.39 30.65
CA SER A 36 -32.62 5.43 31.45
C SER A 36 -32.21 4.05 31.96
N PHE A 37 -30.91 3.79 32.18
CA PHE A 37 -30.44 2.96 33.30
C PHE A 37 -29.04 3.37 33.79
N GLU A 38 -28.84 3.09 35.06
CA GLU A 38 -27.97 3.73 36.05
C GLU A 38 -26.49 3.37 35.98
N SER A 39 -25.68 4.26 36.55
CA SER A 39 -24.27 4.04 36.88
C SER A 39 -24.13 3.11 38.08
N SER A 40 -23.16 2.19 38.01
CA SER A 40 -22.64 1.48 39.18
C SER A 40 -21.15 1.76 39.31
N THR A 41 -20.80 2.28 40.48
CA THR A 41 -19.45 2.56 40.95
C THR A 41 -18.82 1.29 41.49
N THR A 42 -17.73 0.82 40.89
CA THR A 42 -16.86 -0.22 41.46
C THR A 42 -15.41 0.28 41.46
N SER A 43 -14.82 0.37 42.65
CA SER A 43 -13.48 0.90 42.88
C SER A 43 -12.38 -0.02 42.32
N GLU A 44 -11.43 0.57 41.59
CA GLU A 44 -10.30 -0.07 40.90
C GLU A 44 -9.20 -0.66 41.81
N HIS A 45 -9.46 -0.84 43.11
CA HIS A 45 -8.46 -1.29 44.09
C HIS A 45 -8.80 -2.59 44.82
N THR A 46 -9.80 -3.33 44.33
CA THR A 46 -10.18 -4.65 44.86
C THR A 46 -10.29 -5.72 43.77
N ASP A 47 -9.75 -5.46 42.58
CA ASP A 47 -9.63 -6.47 41.54
C ASP A 47 -8.39 -7.35 41.80
N GLY A 48 -8.61 -8.66 41.90
CA GLY A 48 -7.57 -9.66 42.13
C GLY A 48 -6.48 -9.69 41.04
N PHE A 49 -6.76 -9.10 39.87
CA PHE A 49 -5.78 -8.95 38.80
C PHE A 49 -4.66 -7.94 39.15
N TYR A 50 -5.00 -6.84 39.84
CA TYR A 50 -4.04 -5.78 40.20
C TYR A 50 -3.05 -6.25 41.29
N MET A 51 -3.52 -7.03 42.27
CA MET A 51 -2.69 -7.59 43.34
C MET A 51 -1.65 -8.59 42.82
N TYR A 52 -1.97 -9.32 41.74
CA TYR A 52 -1.04 -10.27 41.12
C TYR A 52 0.09 -9.57 40.35
N SER A 53 -0.21 -8.47 39.64
CA SER A 53 0.81 -7.67 38.94
C SER A 53 1.78 -6.99 39.90
N GLN A 54 1.32 -6.54 41.07
CA GLN A 54 2.18 -5.88 42.05
C GLN A 54 3.13 -6.86 42.76
N ALA A 55 2.66 -8.09 43.05
CA ALA A 55 3.50 -9.13 43.64
C ALA A 55 4.62 -9.62 42.69
N LEU A 56 4.35 -9.67 41.37
CA LEU A 56 5.35 -10.01 40.35
C LEU A 56 6.44 -8.95 40.22
N LEU A 57 6.07 -7.67 40.23
CA LEU A 57 7.02 -6.55 40.18
C LEU A 57 7.92 -6.50 41.43
N GLU A 58 7.38 -6.78 42.62
CA GLU A 58 8.19 -6.86 43.84
C GLU A 58 9.16 -8.05 43.85
N GLN A 59 8.77 -9.18 43.27
CA GLN A 59 9.64 -10.35 43.17
C GLN A 59 10.80 -10.14 42.19
N GLU A 60 10.56 -9.41 41.10
CA GLU A 60 11.57 -9.07 40.11
C GLU A 60 12.58 -8.02 40.62
N ASN A 61 12.11 -7.02 41.38
CA ASN A 61 13.00 -6.06 42.05
C ASN A 61 13.89 -6.71 43.11
N ARG A 62 13.38 -7.64 43.93
CA ARG A 62 14.21 -8.38 44.89
C ARG A 62 15.28 -9.24 44.22
N ARG A 63 15.01 -9.77 43.02
CA ARG A 63 16.02 -10.51 42.22
C ARG A 63 17.11 -9.58 41.68
N ARG A 64 16.75 -8.37 41.23
CA ARG A 64 17.73 -7.36 40.79
C ARG A 64 18.62 -6.89 41.94
N GLU A 65 18.06 -6.63 43.11
CA GLU A 65 18.82 -6.23 44.31
C GLU A 65 19.80 -7.33 44.77
N ALA A 66 19.39 -8.60 44.69
CA ALA A 66 20.25 -9.74 45.02
C ALA A 66 21.40 -9.96 44.01
N LEU A 67 21.23 -9.52 42.75
CA LEU A 67 22.28 -9.54 41.72
C LEU A 67 23.29 -8.40 41.90
N VAL A 68 22.84 -7.23 42.36
CA VAL A 68 23.71 -6.07 42.64
C VAL A 68 24.57 -6.30 43.88
N PHE A 69 24.06 -6.98 44.91
CA PHE A 69 24.81 -7.28 46.13
C PHE A 69 25.89 -8.37 45.98
N ARG A 70 25.94 -9.09 44.85
CA ARG A 70 26.91 -10.18 44.64
C ARG A 70 28.20 -9.77 43.90
N GLN A 71 28.37 -8.48 43.59
CA GLN A 71 29.57 -7.95 42.90
C GLN A 71 30.54 -7.16 43.79
N SER A 72 30.34 -7.13 45.10
CA SER A 72 31.22 -6.39 46.02
C SER A 72 31.69 -7.32 47.13
N ASP A 73 32.76 -8.06 46.87
CA ASP A 73 33.78 -8.43 47.86
C ASP A 73 34.89 -9.26 47.19
N SER A 74 35.98 -8.60 46.78
CA SER A 74 37.32 -8.85 47.28
C SER A 74 38.39 -8.34 46.31
N THR A 75 39.39 -7.71 46.91
CA THR A 75 40.58 -7.10 46.31
C THR A 75 41.63 -8.16 45.97
N GLU A 76 42.03 -8.28 44.70
CA GLU A 76 43.40 -8.64 44.34
C GLU A 76 43.76 -8.16 42.94
N ALA A 77 45.02 -7.81 42.76
CA ALA A 77 45.48 -6.80 41.85
C ALA A 77 45.75 -7.28 40.41
N SER A 78 45.59 -6.34 39.47
CA SER A 78 46.57 -6.04 38.42
C SER A 78 46.93 -7.16 37.43
N TYR A 79 46.14 -7.29 36.35
CA TYR A 79 46.58 -7.40 34.94
C TYR A 79 45.32 -7.44 34.04
N SER A 80 44.56 -6.35 33.99
CA SER A 80 43.45 -6.17 33.05
C SER A 80 43.60 -4.82 32.35
N SER A 81 44.74 -4.66 31.68
CA SER A 81 44.94 -3.60 30.70
C SER A 81 43.86 -3.69 29.62
N ALA A 82 42.97 -2.70 29.61
CA ALA A 82 42.02 -2.40 28.53
C ALA A 82 41.14 -3.57 28.06
N LEU A 83 40.27 -4.10 28.94
CA LEU A 83 38.97 -4.53 28.42
C LEU A 83 38.24 -3.26 28.02
N MET A 84 38.33 -2.89 26.74
CA MET A 84 37.42 -1.91 26.15
C MET A 84 36.01 -2.28 26.62
N ALA A 85 35.31 -1.37 27.30
CA ALA A 85 33.91 -1.58 27.61
C ALA A 85 33.22 -2.06 26.32
N PRO A 86 32.43 -3.16 26.35
CA PRO A 86 31.78 -3.65 25.15
C PRO A 86 31.08 -2.48 24.46
N ILE A 87 31.35 -2.28 23.16
CA ILE A 87 30.68 -1.22 22.41
C ILE A 87 29.17 -1.46 22.58
N PRO A 88 28.43 -0.52 23.19
CA PRO A 88 27.02 -0.72 23.44
C PRO A 88 26.31 -0.89 22.10
N ARG A 89 25.74 -2.07 21.87
CA ARG A 89 24.97 -2.39 20.65
C ARG A 89 23.61 -1.68 20.69
N PRO A 90 23.05 -1.27 19.54
CA PRO A 90 21.75 -0.62 19.50
C PRO A 90 20.64 -1.59 19.94
N ALA A 91 19.61 -1.06 20.59
CA ALA A 91 18.46 -1.85 21.01
C ALA A 91 17.62 -2.30 19.81
N LEU A 92 17.00 -3.48 19.94
CA LEU A 92 16.02 -3.99 18.99
C LEU A 92 14.60 -3.63 19.47
N PRO A 93 13.64 -3.35 18.56
CA PRO A 93 13.80 -3.33 17.10
C PRO A 93 14.35 -1.99 16.57
N TYR A 94 15.00 -2.04 15.40
CA TYR A 94 15.27 -0.86 14.57
C TYR A 94 13.97 -0.12 14.23
N THR A 95 14.03 1.20 14.28
CA THR A 95 13.01 2.12 13.76
C THR A 95 13.71 3.33 13.14
N ILE A 96 13.06 3.94 12.15
CA ILE A 96 13.59 5.12 11.45
C ILE A 96 13.77 6.26 12.43
N SER A 97 14.94 6.90 12.35
CA SER A 97 15.33 8.02 13.21
C SER A 97 15.36 7.67 14.70
N SER A 98 15.59 6.40 15.03
CA SER A 98 16.01 6.03 16.38
C SER A 98 17.44 6.51 16.63
N PRO A 99 17.72 7.24 17.73
CA PRO A 99 19.02 7.85 17.97
C PRO A 99 20.15 6.83 18.17
N GLU A 100 19.82 5.64 18.68
CA GLU A 100 20.78 4.54 18.88
C GLU A 100 21.21 3.89 17.56
N TRP A 101 20.44 4.08 16.48
CA TRP A 101 20.66 3.52 15.15
C TRP A 101 21.32 4.49 14.17
N ASN A 102 21.98 5.53 14.70
CA ASN A 102 22.70 6.49 13.89
C ASN A 102 23.88 5.82 13.16
N ILE A 103 23.84 5.83 11.82
CA ILE A 103 24.85 5.23 10.93
C ILE A 103 26.27 5.79 11.14
N PHE A 104 26.40 7.00 11.69
CA PHE A 104 27.70 7.60 11.98
C PHE A 104 28.29 7.12 13.31
N SER A 105 27.50 6.45 14.15
CA SER A 105 27.96 5.91 15.44
C SER A 105 28.84 4.68 15.24
N GLU A 106 29.87 4.54 16.09
CA GLU A 106 30.74 3.35 16.10
C GLU A 106 29.97 2.08 16.47
N ALA A 107 28.85 2.20 17.20
CA ALA A 107 27.98 1.08 17.56
C ALA A 107 27.33 0.41 16.34
N VAL A 108 26.82 1.21 15.38
CA VAL A 108 26.19 0.67 14.17
C VAL A 108 27.25 0.17 13.18
N LYS A 109 28.38 0.88 13.04
CA LYS A 109 29.50 0.43 12.19
C LYS A 109 30.08 -0.90 12.66
N ALA A 110 30.22 -1.10 13.98
CA ALA A 110 30.72 -2.35 14.54
C ALA A 110 29.80 -3.56 14.27
N LEU A 111 28.54 -3.36 13.86
CA LEU A 111 27.67 -4.45 13.44
C LEU A 111 28.06 -5.04 12.08
N GLU A 112 28.79 -4.30 11.24
CA GLU A 112 29.26 -4.80 9.94
C GLU A 112 30.37 -5.86 10.11
N ASP A 113 31.17 -5.73 11.16
CA ASP A 113 32.28 -6.63 11.49
C ASP A 113 31.84 -7.85 12.33
N ALA A 114 30.59 -7.87 12.79
CA ALA A 114 30.05 -8.96 13.61
C ALA A 114 29.61 -10.15 12.73
N ILE A 115 30.39 -11.24 12.76
CA ILE A 115 30.18 -12.45 11.93
C ILE A 115 29.17 -13.45 12.58
N ASP A 116 28.53 -13.10 13.71
CA ASP A 116 27.81 -14.05 14.58
C ASP A 116 26.29 -14.10 14.35
N ASP A 117 25.63 -15.12 14.92
CA ASP A 117 24.16 -15.32 14.87
C ASP A 117 23.38 -14.07 15.34
N ASP A 118 23.92 -13.30 16.29
CA ASP A 118 23.30 -12.05 16.75
C ASP A 118 23.16 -11.01 15.62
N ALA A 119 24.12 -10.94 14.66
CA ALA A 119 24.09 -10.01 13.52
C ALA A 119 22.87 -10.22 12.62
N SER A 120 22.35 -11.46 12.59
CA SER A 120 21.14 -11.80 11.85
C SER A 120 19.89 -11.11 12.40
N ASP A 121 19.80 -10.90 13.72
CA ASP A 121 18.63 -10.29 14.35
C ASP A 121 18.55 -8.78 14.06
N TRP A 122 19.68 -8.06 14.12
CA TRP A 122 19.73 -6.64 13.72
C TRP A 122 19.41 -6.47 12.23
N LEU A 123 19.98 -7.33 11.37
CA LEU A 123 19.68 -7.31 9.95
C LEU A 123 18.19 -7.58 9.68
N HIS A 124 17.59 -8.58 10.33
CA HIS A 124 16.17 -8.89 10.20
C HIS A 124 15.28 -7.73 10.67
N SER A 125 15.68 -7.07 11.76
CA SER A 125 14.97 -5.89 12.25
C SER A 125 14.97 -4.73 11.26
N VAL A 126 16.11 -4.45 10.61
CA VAL A 126 16.20 -3.41 9.57
C VAL A 126 15.37 -3.81 8.35
N LEU A 127 15.45 -5.09 7.92
CA LEU A 127 14.68 -5.59 6.79
C LEU A 127 13.17 -5.53 7.00
N SER A 128 12.69 -5.71 8.24
CA SER A 128 11.28 -5.56 8.57
C SER A 128 10.75 -4.15 8.28
N VAL A 129 11.50 -3.11 8.67
CA VAL A 129 11.16 -1.71 8.39
C VAL A 129 11.34 -1.41 6.90
N PHE A 130 12.44 -1.87 6.30
CA PHE A 130 12.72 -1.75 4.87
C PHE A 130 11.56 -2.28 4.02
N SER A 131 11.06 -3.47 4.33
CA SER A 131 9.96 -4.13 3.65
C SER A 131 8.67 -3.31 3.68
N LYS A 132 8.31 -2.75 4.84
CA LYS A 132 7.13 -1.89 5.01
C LYS A 132 7.24 -0.60 4.19
N VAL A 133 8.33 0.15 4.34
CA VAL A 133 8.55 1.43 3.63
C VAL A 133 8.59 1.21 2.12
N TYR A 134 9.33 0.19 1.67
CA TYR A 134 9.41 -0.18 0.26
C TYR A 134 8.03 -0.56 -0.32
N THR A 135 7.24 -1.32 0.43
CA THR A 135 5.87 -1.69 0.01
C THR A 135 5.00 -0.45 -0.17
N VAL A 136 4.98 0.46 0.81
CA VAL A 136 4.22 1.72 0.71
C VAL A 136 4.71 2.52 -0.51
N ALA A 137 6.02 2.67 -0.69
CA ALA A 137 6.59 3.40 -1.82
C ALA A 137 6.11 2.85 -3.18
N LYS A 138 6.12 1.53 -3.36
CA LYS A 138 5.65 0.87 -4.59
C LYS A 138 4.15 1.07 -4.82
N ILE A 139 3.34 1.01 -3.76
CA ILE A 139 1.89 1.25 -3.84
C ILE A 139 1.63 2.72 -4.24
N ILE A 140 2.27 3.69 -3.58
CA ILE A 140 2.10 5.11 -3.89
C ILE A 140 2.49 5.40 -5.34
N VAL A 141 3.67 4.98 -5.78
CA VAL A 141 4.09 5.19 -7.18
C VAL A 141 3.11 4.54 -8.17
N THR A 142 2.58 3.36 -7.85
CA THR A 142 1.55 2.71 -8.67
C THR A 142 0.28 3.57 -8.76
N ILE A 143 -0.21 4.10 -7.64
CA ILE A 143 -1.36 5.01 -7.60
C ILE A 143 -1.11 6.23 -8.49
N LEU A 144 0.03 6.89 -8.31
CA LEU A 144 0.39 8.08 -9.07
C LEU A 144 0.39 7.80 -10.58
N MET A 145 1.01 6.71 -11.01
CA MET A 145 0.99 6.30 -12.42
C MET A 145 -0.43 6.08 -12.93
N TYR A 146 -1.29 5.40 -12.17
CA TYR A 146 -2.67 5.11 -12.56
C TYR A 146 -3.50 6.37 -12.82
N TYR A 147 -3.28 7.43 -12.04
CA TYR A 147 -3.90 8.75 -12.23
C TYR A 147 -3.18 9.63 -13.26
N GLY A 148 -2.09 9.16 -13.86
CA GLY A 148 -1.31 9.93 -14.84
C GLY A 148 -0.45 11.01 -14.24
N ILE A 149 -0.12 10.89 -12.98
CA ILE A 149 0.82 11.78 -12.32
C ILE A 149 2.22 11.32 -12.72
N GLU A 150 2.92 12.18 -13.46
CA GLU A 150 4.31 11.94 -13.81
C GLU A 150 5.14 11.74 -12.55
N VAL A 151 5.73 10.55 -12.44
CA VAL A 151 6.68 10.21 -11.38
C VAL A 151 8.06 10.39 -12.00
N GLU A 152 8.61 11.60 -11.84
CA GLU A 152 9.87 11.98 -12.45
C GLU A 152 11.01 11.07 -12.00
N ASP A 153 11.79 10.63 -12.98
CA ASP A 153 12.97 9.82 -12.73
C ASP A 153 14.24 10.69 -12.67
N ILE A 154 14.33 11.47 -11.60
CA ILE A 154 15.43 12.40 -11.34
C ILE A 154 16.11 12.07 -10.01
N PRO A 155 17.36 12.52 -9.79
CA PRO A 155 18.03 12.33 -8.51
C PRO A 155 17.14 12.79 -7.34
N ASP A 156 17.17 12.03 -6.26
CA ASP A 156 16.40 12.24 -5.03
C ASP A 156 14.87 12.19 -5.18
N SER A 157 14.36 11.69 -6.32
CA SER A 157 12.94 11.39 -6.48
C SER A 157 12.56 10.05 -5.84
N VAL A 158 11.28 9.88 -5.52
CA VAL A 158 10.76 8.59 -5.00
C VAL A 158 11.16 7.40 -5.89
N PRO A 159 11.01 7.43 -7.23
CA PRO A 159 11.54 6.38 -8.12
C PRO A 159 13.04 6.10 -7.96
N ALA A 160 13.86 7.13 -7.80
CA ALA A 160 15.30 6.97 -7.63
C ALA A 160 15.64 6.25 -6.32
N HIS A 161 14.99 6.63 -5.21
CA HIS A 161 15.14 5.93 -3.93
C HIS A 161 14.61 4.49 -3.98
N ILE A 162 13.49 4.24 -4.69
CA ILE A 162 12.98 2.88 -4.93
C ILE A 162 14.01 2.04 -5.67
N ARG A 163 14.62 2.55 -6.74
CA ARG A 163 15.66 1.80 -7.46
C ARG A 163 16.88 1.53 -6.61
N ARG A 164 17.31 2.50 -5.78
CA ARG A 164 18.39 2.29 -4.82
C ARG A 164 18.06 1.14 -3.88
N ALA A 165 16.87 1.14 -3.29
CA ALA A 165 16.38 0.06 -2.43
C ALA A 165 16.37 -1.30 -3.17
N GLU A 166 15.88 -1.34 -4.42
CA GLU A 166 15.86 -2.55 -5.24
C GLU A 166 17.28 -3.09 -5.56
N GLN A 167 18.28 -2.21 -5.72
CA GLN A 167 19.67 -2.59 -5.96
C GLN A 167 20.34 -3.19 -4.73
N ILE A 168 20.05 -2.64 -3.54
CA ILE A 168 20.70 -3.08 -2.30
C ILE A 168 19.91 -4.13 -1.52
N VAL A 169 18.75 -4.58 -2.05
CA VAL A 169 17.86 -5.54 -1.36
C VAL A 169 18.56 -6.86 -0.99
N THR A 170 19.66 -7.21 -1.65
CA THR A 170 20.49 -8.39 -1.34
C THR A 170 21.74 -8.08 -0.50
N SER A 171 21.98 -6.81 -0.17
CA SER A 171 23.11 -6.40 0.67
C SER A 171 22.94 -6.92 2.09
N ASN A 172 24.06 -7.31 2.71
CA ASN A 172 24.12 -7.62 4.15
C ASN A 172 24.66 -6.42 4.96
N SER A 173 25.01 -5.31 4.31
CA SER A 173 25.41 -4.09 5.00
C SER A 173 24.18 -3.46 5.66
N ILE A 174 24.21 -3.38 7.00
CA ILE A 174 23.18 -2.73 7.80
C ILE A 174 23.15 -1.23 7.52
N THR A 175 24.31 -0.59 7.38
CA THR A 175 24.39 0.87 7.12
C THR A 175 23.80 1.23 5.77
N ASP A 176 24.10 0.47 4.72
CA ASP A 176 23.53 0.68 3.38
C ASP A 176 22.01 0.56 3.40
N LEU A 177 21.49 -0.45 4.11
CA LEU A 177 20.06 -0.70 4.24
C LEU A 177 19.37 0.42 5.02
N ILE A 178 19.97 0.89 6.13
CA ILE A 178 19.46 2.03 6.92
C ILE A 178 19.45 3.30 6.07
N GLU A 179 20.54 3.63 5.39
CA GLU A 179 20.63 4.85 4.58
C GLU A 179 19.58 4.85 3.46
N ALA A 180 19.39 3.72 2.78
CA ALA A 180 18.40 3.61 1.72
C ALA A 180 16.95 3.64 2.24
N VAL A 181 16.64 2.99 3.36
CA VAL A 181 15.27 3.01 3.91
C VAL A 181 14.91 4.37 4.47
N GLU A 182 15.81 5.06 5.17
CA GLU A 182 15.52 6.38 5.72
C GLU A 182 15.34 7.42 4.61
N SER A 183 16.23 7.44 3.61
CA SER A 183 16.08 8.34 2.47
C SER A 183 14.80 8.06 1.67
N LEU A 184 14.43 6.79 1.47
CA LEU A 184 13.17 6.41 0.84
C LEU A 184 11.96 6.84 1.67
N TYR A 185 12.02 6.65 2.99
CA TYR A 185 10.94 7.03 3.92
C TYR A 185 10.61 8.50 3.82
N TYR A 186 11.60 9.38 3.99
CA TYR A 186 11.37 10.82 4.00
C TYR A 186 10.84 11.34 2.65
N SER A 187 11.38 10.83 1.54
CA SER A 187 10.92 11.16 0.19
C SER A 187 9.47 10.71 -0.05
N VAL A 188 9.12 9.48 0.36
CA VAL A 188 7.76 8.91 0.19
C VAL A 188 6.76 9.59 1.10
N TYR A 189 7.11 9.81 2.37
CA TYR A 189 6.24 10.41 3.37
C TYR A 189 5.87 11.85 3.00
N ALA A 190 6.88 12.64 2.60
CA ALA A 190 6.67 14.00 2.09
C ALA A 190 5.71 14.01 0.89
N ARG A 191 5.91 13.10 -0.07
CA ARG A 191 5.03 12.99 -1.24
C ARG A 191 3.63 12.49 -0.87
N LEU A 192 3.52 11.56 0.07
CA LEU A 192 2.24 11.01 0.49
C LEU A 192 1.34 12.06 1.11
N ILE A 193 1.87 12.90 2.01
CA ILE A 193 1.10 13.99 2.63
C ILE A 193 0.57 14.96 1.57
N MET A 194 1.44 15.38 0.63
CA MET A 194 1.07 16.24 -0.50
C MET A 194 -0.12 15.67 -1.28
N GLU A 195 -0.10 14.37 -1.55
CA GLU A 195 -1.13 13.73 -2.36
C GLU A 195 -2.41 13.43 -1.57
N ILE A 196 -2.31 13.16 -0.27
CA ILE A 196 -3.49 13.09 0.61
C ILE A 196 -4.23 14.43 0.59
N ALA A 197 -3.52 15.55 0.70
CA ALA A 197 -4.13 16.89 0.62
C ALA A 197 -4.77 17.15 -0.75
N ASN A 198 -4.12 16.76 -1.86
CA ASN A 198 -4.69 16.88 -3.20
C ASN A 198 -5.97 16.05 -3.37
N VAL A 199 -5.98 14.80 -2.87
CA VAL A 199 -7.15 13.92 -2.93
C VAL A 199 -8.26 14.49 -2.04
N ASP A 200 -7.95 14.89 -0.81
CA ASP A 200 -8.91 15.51 0.12
C ASP A 200 -9.55 16.77 -0.49
N LEU A 201 -8.80 17.64 -1.17
CA LEU A 201 -9.38 18.79 -1.86
C LEU A 201 -10.37 18.37 -2.96
N SER A 202 -10.11 17.27 -3.64
CA SER A 202 -11.01 16.77 -4.70
C SER A 202 -12.32 16.18 -4.18
N THR A 203 -12.41 15.75 -2.90
CA THR A 203 -13.66 15.24 -2.29
C THR A 203 -14.71 16.33 -2.10
N TYR A 204 -14.29 17.59 -1.91
CA TYR A 204 -15.20 18.74 -1.79
C TYR A 204 -16.00 19.00 -3.07
N PHE A 205 -15.58 18.45 -4.21
CA PHE A 205 -16.27 18.60 -5.48
C PHE A 205 -17.14 17.39 -5.81
N ASN A 206 -18.44 17.52 -5.53
CA ASN A 206 -19.43 16.47 -5.76
C ASN A 206 -19.78 16.33 -7.26
N LEU A 207 -19.02 15.52 -7.99
CA LEU A 207 -19.41 15.03 -9.32
C LEU A 207 -20.24 13.76 -9.20
N GLU A 208 -21.57 13.87 -9.31
CA GLU A 208 -22.45 12.71 -9.51
C GLU A 208 -22.32 12.15 -10.93
N LEU A 209 -21.12 11.70 -11.33
CA LEU A 209 -20.94 10.94 -12.56
C LEU A 209 -21.53 9.55 -12.33
N ARG A 210 -22.82 9.38 -12.70
CA ARG A 210 -23.42 8.05 -12.82
C ARG A 210 -22.55 7.21 -13.73
N ARG A 211 -21.81 6.26 -13.14
CA ARG A 211 -20.94 5.29 -13.83
C ARG A 211 -21.71 4.63 -14.96
N THR A 212 -21.62 5.21 -16.15
CA THR A 212 -22.45 4.82 -17.28
C THR A 212 -21.70 3.75 -18.04
N SER A 213 -22.22 2.52 -18.00
CA SER A 213 -21.73 1.35 -18.74
C SER A 213 -20.35 0.86 -18.29
N ARG A 214 -20.34 -0.14 -17.39
CA ARG A 214 -19.20 -1.04 -17.18
C ARG A 214 -18.98 -1.84 -18.46
N LYS A 215 -18.17 -1.31 -19.38
CA LYS A 215 -17.34 -2.16 -20.24
C LYS A 215 -16.22 -2.75 -19.37
N ASP A 216 -15.75 -3.95 -19.71
CA ASP A 216 -14.92 -4.89 -18.92
C ASP A 216 -13.56 -4.39 -18.36
N GLY A 217 -13.31 -3.09 -18.27
CA GLY A 217 -12.06 -2.51 -17.76
C GLY A 217 -12.08 -2.21 -16.26
N PHE A 218 -10.89 -2.20 -15.66
CA PHE A 218 -10.66 -1.64 -14.32
C PHE A 218 -10.98 -0.14 -14.32
N THR A 219 -11.63 0.32 -13.25
CA THR A 219 -11.97 1.74 -13.01
C THR A 219 -11.28 2.22 -11.75
N LEU A 220 -10.77 3.45 -11.76
CA LEU A 220 -10.15 4.07 -10.59
C LEU A 220 -11.18 4.27 -9.45
N PRO A 221 -10.74 4.21 -8.18
CA PRO A 221 -11.60 4.53 -7.05
C PRO A 221 -11.99 6.01 -7.06
N GLU A 222 -13.09 6.35 -6.40
CA GLU A 222 -13.43 7.76 -6.18
C GLU A 222 -12.54 8.38 -5.08
N PRO A 223 -12.39 9.71 -5.05
CA PRO A 223 -11.53 10.40 -4.09
C PRO A 223 -11.68 9.94 -2.64
N ASP A 224 -12.90 9.83 -2.12
CA ASP A 224 -13.15 9.37 -0.74
C ASP A 224 -12.58 7.98 -0.46
N HIS A 225 -12.68 7.07 -1.43
CA HIS A 225 -12.16 5.72 -1.32
C HIS A 225 -10.63 5.69 -1.46
N LEU A 226 -10.09 6.52 -2.34
CA LEU A 226 -8.64 6.67 -2.48
C LEU A 226 -8.02 7.26 -1.22
N LEU A 227 -8.68 8.22 -0.57
CA LEU A 227 -8.22 8.84 0.66
C LEU A 227 -8.02 7.79 1.76
N LYS A 228 -8.92 6.82 1.89
CA LYS A 228 -8.78 5.69 2.84
C LYS A 228 -7.56 4.83 2.55
N ILE A 229 -7.27 4.56 1.27
CA ILE A 229 -6.08 3.79 0.86
C ILE A 229 -4.79 4.55 1.22
N LEU A 230 -4.74 5.86 0.93
CA LEU A 230 -3.57 6.70 1.22
C LEU A 230 -3.40 6.93 2.72
N ALA A 231 -4.49 7.08 3.47
CA ALA A 231 -4.47 7.20 4.93
C ALA A 231 -3.85 5.95 5.57
N HIS A 232 -4.25 4.74 5.16
CA HIS A 232 -3.63 3.50 5.67
C HIS A 232 -2.13 3.42 5.35
N CYS A 233 -1.72 3.91 4.17
CA CYS A 233 -0.30 4.00 3.84
C CYS A 233 0.45 4.97 4.78
N LYS A 234 -0.18 6.09 5.15
CA LYS A 234 0.37 7.07 6.09
C LYS A 234 0.46 6.47 7.49
N ASP A 235 -0.62 5.88 7.98
CA ASP A 235 -0.69 5.24 9.30
C ASP A 235 0.37 4.13 9.44
N THR A 236 0.64 3.39 8.36
CA THR A 236 1.73 2.40 8.34
C THR A 236 3.10 3.05 8.54
N LEU A 237 3.37 4.19 7.89
CA LEU A 237 4.65 4.91 8.00
C LEU A 237 4.82 5.64 9.34
N GLU A 238 3.71 6.06 9.96
CA GLU A 238 3.69 6.69 11.29
C GLU A 238 3.67 5.67 12.44
N ALA A 239 3.47 4.38 12.13
CA ALA A 239 3.44 3.36 13.16
C ALA A 239 4.74 3.39 13.98
N PRO A 240 4.67 3.30 15.34
CA PRO A 240 5.86 3.28 16.20
C PRO A 240 6.83 2.12 15.90
N THR A 241 6.34 1.10 15.19
CA THR A 241 7.15 -0.04 14.71
C THR A 241 7.93 0.25 13.42
N VAL A 242 7.77 1.44 12.84
CA VAL A 242 8.41 1.88 11.58
C VAL A 242 9.24 3.13 11.83
N CYS A 243 8.66 4.14 12.48
CA CYS A 243 9.33 5.40 12.77
C CYS A 243 9.19 5.75 14.25
N ASN A 244 10.30 6.11 14.89
CA ASN A 244 10.30 6.58 16.28
C ASN A 244 9.95 8.07 16.37
N HIS A 245 10.57 8.88 15.51
CA HIS A 245 10.34 10.32 15.46
C HIS A 245 10.57 10.84 14.03
N VAL A 246 9.61 11.60 13.50
CA VAL A 246 9.70 12.17 12.16
C VAL A 246 10.55 13.44 12.20
N ASN A 247 11.59 13.50 11.36
CA ASN A 247 12.34 14.74 11.13
C ASN A 247 11.58 15.68 10.20
N GLU A 248 11.02 16.75 10.77
CA GLU A 248 10.20 17.74 10.06
C GLU A 248 11.00 18.50 8.97
N ASP A 249 12.28 18.79 9.23
CA ASP A 249 13.12 19.54 8.29
C ASP A 249 13.36 18.77 6.99
N LEU A 250 13.57 17.45 7.08
CA LEU A 250 13.73 16.58 5.92
C LEU A 250 12.43 16.49 5.10
N ILE A 251 11.29 16.40 5.78
CA ILE A 251 9.98 16.41 5.11
C ILE A 251 9.76 17.71 4.37
N LYS A 252 10.02 18.83 5.03
CA LYS A 252 9.89 20.16 4.43
C LYS A 252 10.81 20.31 3.22
N PHE A 253 12.07 19.89 3.33
CA PHE A 253 13.01 19.91 2.21
C PHE A 253 12.48 19.17 0.98
N HIS A 254 11.95 17.96 1.15
CA HIS A 254 11.37 17.18 0.05
C HIS A 254 10.08 17.81 -0.52
N GLN A 255 9.24 18.41 0.33
CA GLN A 255 8.02 19.10 -0.10
C GLN A 255 8.34 20.38 -0.88
N ASP A 256 9.26 21.20 -0.39
CA ASP A 256 9.75 22.42 -1.06
C ASP A 256 10.22 22.11 -2.48
N GLU A 257 11.04 21.06 -2.64
CA GLU A 257 11.56 20.66 -3.93
C GLU A 257 10.45 20.17 -4.88
N PHE A 258 9.45 19.44 -4.36
CA PHE A 258 8.28 19.04 -5.14
C PHE A 258 7.45 20.23 -5.60
N ILE A 259 7.19 21.19 -4.70
CA ILE A 259 6.43 22.41 -4.99
C ILE A 259 7.15 23.24 -6.04
N ARG A 260 8.46 23.45 -5.88
CA ARG A 260 9.29 24.19 -6.84
C ARG A 260 9.20 23.60 -8.24
N ARG A 261 9.36 22.28 -8.39
CA ARG A 261 9.25 21.58 -9.68
C ARG A 261 7.84 21.67 -10.26
N ALA A 262 6.81 21.60 -9.42
CA ALA A 262 5.43 21.75 -9.87
C ALA A 262 5.15 23.18 -10.39
N MET A 263 5.68 24.20 -9.73
CA MET A 263 5.60 25.59 -10.18
C MET A 263 6.27 25.75 -11.54
N GLU A 264 7.48 25.24 -11.72
CA GLU A 264 8.22 25.32 -12.99
C GLU A 264 7.44 24.73 -14.18
N ARG A 265 6.70 23.64 -13.96
CA ARG A 265 5.85 23.00 -14.97
C ARG A 265 4.52 23.72 -15.24
N ALA A 266 4.09 24.58 -14.32
CA ALA A 266 2.86 25.35 -14.46
C ALA A 266 3.09 26.67 -15.22
N ILE A 267 4.32 27.18 -15.26
CA ILE A 267 4.67 28.40 -15.99
C ILE A 267 4.26 28.28 -17.46
N GLY A 268 3.49 29.25 -17.95
CA GLY A 268 3.07 29.35 -19.35
C GLY A 268 1.83 28.53 -19.75
N LYS A 269 1.19 27.80 -18.82
CA LYS A 269 -0.08 27.10 -19.07
C LYS A 269 -1.26 27.99 -18.68
N GLY A 270 -2.22 28.18 -19.58
CA GLY A 270 -3.45 28.94 -19.30
C GLY A 270 -4.32 28.23 -18.26
N PHE A 271 -4.49 28.83 -17.09
CA PHE A 271 -5.06 28.15 -15.91
C PHE A 271 -6.57 27.82 -16.01
N PHE A 272 -7.40 28.75 -16.49
CA PHE A 272 -8.88 28.60 -16.50
C PHE A 272 -9.49 28.32 -17.88
N LEU A 273 -8.69 28.31 -18.94
CA LEU A 273 -9.24 28.28 -20.31
C LEU A 273 -9.98 26.97 -20.64
N ASP A 274 -9.67 25.89 -19.92
CA ASP A 274 -10.21 24.53 -20.16
C ASP A 274 -11.04 23.96 -18.99
N ASP A 275 -11.51 24.80 -18.04
CA ASP A 275 -12.26 24.36 -16.84
C ASP A 275 -13.75 24.06 -17.13
N LEU A 276 -14.02 23.08 -17.98
CA LEU A 276 -15.36 22.75 -18.49
C LEU A 276 -16.35 22.34 -17.39
N LEU A 277 -15.87 21.73 -16.31
CA LEU A 277 -16.69 21.29 -15.18
C LEU A 277 -16.78 22.36 -14.08
N GLY A 278 -16.05 23.46 -14.19
CA GLY A 278 -15.96 24.48 -13.16
C GLY A 278 -15.21 24.03 -11.90
N TYR A 279 -14.46 22.92 -11.98
CA TYR A 279 -13.70 22.35 -10.87
C TYR A 279 -12.66 23.34 -10.37
N ARG A 280 -11.80 23.85 -11.27
CA ARG A 280 -10.69 24.72 -10.89
C ARG A 280 -11.19 26.02 -10.27
N ARG A 281 -12.27 26.60 -10.80
CA ARG A 281 -12.90 27.78 -10.19
C ARG A 281 -13.47 27.49 -8.81
N TYR A 282 -14.13 26.34 -8.64
CA TYR A 282 -14.71 25.93 -7.37
C TYR A 282 -13.64 25.71 -6.30
N THR A 283 -12.61 24.91 -6.61
CA THR A 283 -11.53 24.62 -5.66
C THR A 283 -10.67 25.84 -5.37
N MET A 284 -10.44 26.72 -6.35
CA MET A 284 -9.80 28.02 -6.12
C MET A 284 -10.53 28.80 -5.01
N GLY A 285 -11.86 28.86 -5.07
CA GLY A 285 -12.66 29.50 -4.02
C GLY A 285 -12.46 28.89 -2.62
N ILE A 286 -12.22 27.58 -2.53
CA ILE A 286 -11.94 26.89 -1.27
C ILE A 286 -10.52 27.21 -0.78
N VAL A 287 -9.51 27.14 -1.65
CA VAL A 287 -8.10 27.29 -1.24
C VAL A 287 -7.73 28.75 -0.95
N SER A 288 -8.37 29.72 -1.61
CA SER A 288 -8.19 31.15 -1.33
C SER A 288 -8.91 31.61 -0.06
N ASP A 289 -9.95 30.89 0.37
CA ASP A 289 -10.68 31.19 1.61
C ASP A 289 -9.97 30.57 2.81
N THR A 290 -9.27 31.39 3.60
CA THR A 290 -8.57 30.95 4.83
C THR A 290 -9.49 30.34 5.88
N SER A 291 -10.80 30.60 5.81
CA SER A 291 -11.81 30.04 6.73
C SER A 291 -12.45 28.75 6.23
N SER A 292 -12.10 28.29 5.03
CA SER A 292 -12.64 27.03 4.50
C SER A 292 -12.24 25.85 5.35
N GLU A 293 -13.05 24.79 5.33
CA GLU A 293 -12.78 23.55 6.07
C GLU A 293 -11.42 22.94 5.66
N PHE A 294 -11.13 22.94 4.35
CA PHE A 294 -9.85 22.48 3.83
C PHE A 294 -8.68 23.30 4.39
N ARG A 295 -8.74 24.64 4.33
CA ARG A 295 -7.66 25.49 4.85
C ARG A 295 -7.54 25.36 6.37
N SER A 296 -8.65 25.30 7.09
CA SER A 296 -8.64 25.10 8.54
C SER A 296 -7.97 23.77 8.92
N LYS A 297 -8.19 22.69 8.15
CA LYS A 297 -7.55 21.39 8.36
C LYS A 297 -6.06 21.40 8.03
N TRP A 298 -5.69 21.90 6.85
CA TRP A 298 -4.34 21.72 6.30
C TRP A 298 -3.36 22.86 6.59
N ASN A 299 -3.83 23.97 7.16
CA ASN A 299 -2.98 25.10 7.59
C ASN A 299 -2.46 24.93 9.02
N HIS A 300 -2.63 23.74 9.61
CA HIS A 300 -2.06 23.37 10.90
C HIS A 300 -0.73 22.65 10.73
N ASP A 301 0.28 23.06 11.50
CA ASP A 301 1.62 22.45 11.53
C ASP A 301 1.60 20.95 11.85
N THR A 302 0.52 20.46 12.48
CA THR A 302 0.32 19.05 12.85
C THR A 302 0.39 18.08 11.67
N PHE A 303 0.06 18.52 10.45
CA PHE A 303 0.04 17.64 9.28
C PHE A 303 1.36 17.58 8.51
N LEU A 304 2.41 18.28 8.97
CA LEU A 304 3.71 18.36 8.28
C LEU A 304 3.54 18.63 6.78
N TYR A 305 2.58 19.51 6.45
CA TYR A 305 2.15 19.79 5.10
C TYR A 305 2.47 21.24 4.74
N GLN A 306 3.30 21.41 3.73
CA GLN A 306 3.57 22.70 3.15
C GLN A 306 2.56 23.00 2.05
N ILE A 307 1.69 23.97 2.31
CA ILE A 307 0.64 24.34 1.35
C ILE A 307 1.29 24.99 0.10
N PRO A 308 1.12 24.41 -1.10
CA PRO A 308 1.58 25.03 -2.34
C PRO A 308 0.78 26.30 -2.67
N PRO A 309 1.23 27.11 -3.64
CA PRO A 309 0.40 28.17 -4.22
C PRO A 309 -0.95 27.62 -4.68
N GLU A 310 -1.99 28.43 -4.52
CA GLU A 310 -3.40 28.04 -4.72
C GLU A 310 -3.67 27.47 -6.12
N GLU A 311 -3.02 28.03 -7.14
CA GLU A 311 -3.08 27.54 -8.52
C GLU A 311 -2.49 26.14 -8.64
N ILE A 312 -1.30 25.93 -8.06
CA ILE A 312 -0.61 24.65 -8.13
C ILE A 312 -1.43 23.57 -7.45
N LEU A 313 -1.93 23.86 -6.25
CA LEU A 313 -2.78 22.94 -5.48
C LEU A 313 -4.04 22.55 -6.27
N THR A 314 -4.72 23.53 -6.87
CA THR A 314 -5.93 23.32 -7.68
C THR A 314 -5.67 22.44 -8.92
N VAL A 315 -4.56 22.66 -9.64
CA VAL A 315 -4.21 21.86 -10.83
C VAL A 315 -3.75 20.45 -10.43
N GLN A 316 -3.08 20.31 -9.29
CA GLN A 316 -2.65 19.00 -8.80
C GLN A 316 -3.82 18.14 -8.35
N SER A 317 -4.81 18.71 -7.65
CA SER A 317 -5.98 17.99 -7.13
C SER A 317 -6.92 17.50 -8.23
N GLU A 318 -7.02 18.22 -9.36
CA GLU A 318 -7.91 17.87 -10.48
C GLU A 318 -7.65 16.47 -11.06
N LYS A 319 -6.42 15.98 -10.97
CA LYS A 319 -6.00 14.67 -11.52
C LYS A 319 -6.81 13.52 -10.93
N TYR A 320 -7.26 13.67 -9.68
CA TYR A 320 -8.00 12.66 -8.94
C TYR A 320 -9.49 12.57 -9.30
N LEU A 321 -9.97 13.41 -10.22
CA LEU A 321 -11.31 13.30 -10.80
C LEU A 321 -11.38 12.24 -11.92
N SER A 322 -10.24 11.71 -12.38
CA SER A 322 -10.22 10.67 -13.41
C SER A 322 -10.73 9.34 -12.86
N PHE A 323 -11.68 8.72 -13.57
CA PHE A 323 -12.16 7.36 -13.26
C PHE A 323 -11.61 6.29 -14.22
N ILE A 324 -10.86 6.70 -15.25
CA ILE A 324 -10.21 5.81 -16.23
C ILE A 324 -8.71 5.79 -15.94
N PRO A 325 -8.09 4.61 -15.76
CA PRO A 325 -6.64 4.51 -15.56
C PRO A 325 -5.88 4.96 -16.83
N LYS A 326 -4.72 5.60 -16.66
CA LYS A 326 -3.89 5.97 -17.81
C LYS A 326 -3.26 4.74 -18.48
N PRO A 327 -3.31 4.62 -19.82
CA PRO A 327 -2.81 3.45 -20.55
C PRO A 327 -1.34 3.11 -20.25
N GLU A 328 -0.50 4.14 -20.08
CA GLU A 328 0.94 3.99 -19.83
C GLU A 328 1.20 3.23 -18.51
N ALA A 329 0.38 3.48 -17.49
CA ALA A 329 0.45 2.80 -16.20
C ALA A 329 -0.08 1.36 -16.25
N VAL A 330 -1.04 1.09 -17.13
CA VAL A 330 -1.60 -0.25 -17.33
C VAL A 330 -0.61 -1.14 -18.09
N LEU A 331 0.14 -0.57 -19.03
CA LEU A 331 1.10 -1.24 -19.91
C LEU A 331 2.52 -1.36 -19.33
N SER A 332 2.95 -0.47 -18.44
CA SER A 332 4.31 -0.47 -17.86
C SER A 332 4.64 -1.72 -17.04
N VAL A 333 3.61 -2.42 -16.56
CA VAL A 333 3.74 -3.72 -15.89
C VAL A 333 3.37 -4.81 -16.88
N SER A 334 4.39 -5.50 -17.42
CA SER A 334 4.23 -6.63 -18.35
C SER A 334 3.17 -7.60 -17.83
N GLY A 335 2.05 -7.68 -18.58
CA GLY A 335 1.01 -8.68 -18.36
C GLY A 335 1.65 -10.05 -18.18
N PHE A 336 1.33 -10.70 -17.09
CA PHE A 336 1.79 -12.06 -16.85
C PHE A 336 1.18 -12.97 -17.93
N ASP A 337 1.96 -13.94 -18.42
CA ASP A 337 1.39 -15.15 -19.02
C ASP A 337 0.71 -15.93 -17.90
N LEU A 338 -0.49 -15.45 -17.53
CA LEU A 338 -1.28 -16.07 -16.49
C LEU A 338 -1.73 -17.44 -17.00
N PRO A 339 -1.72 -18.47 -16.16
CA PRO A 339 -2.05 -19.84 -16.56
C PRO A 339 -3.56 -20.02 -16.73
N PHE A 340 -4.19 -19.16 -17.53
CA PHE A 340 -5.58 -19.24 -17.86
C PHE A 340 -5.85 -20.36 -18.84
N ILE A 341 -6.98 -21.03 -18.64
CA ILE A 341 -7.45 -22.04 -19.55
C ILE A 341 -8.03 -21.33 -20.77
N ASP A 342 -7.53 -21.69 -21.94
CA ASP A 342 -8.13 -21.32 -23.20
C ASP A 342 -9.44 -22.09 -23.36
N ARG A 343 -10.57 -21.38 -23.39
CA ARG A 343 -11.91 -21.97 -23.50
C ARG A 343 -12.07 -22.76 -24.80
N ASP A 344 -11.40 -22.34 -25.87
CA ASP A 344 -11.50 -22.97 -27.18
C ASP A 344 -10.73 -24.31 -27.23
N SER A 345 -9.85 -24.54 -26.25
CA SER A 345 -9.08 -25.77 -26.11
C SER A 345 -9.76 -26.85 -25.25
N VAL A 346 -10.87 -26.54 -24.59
CA VAL A 346 -11.57 -27.46 -23.67
C VAL A 346 -12.68 -28.22 -24.41
N GLU A 347 -12.80 -29.52 -24.13
CA GLU A 347 -13.91 -30.33 -24.68
C GLU A 347 -15.28 -29.73 -24.27
N PRO A 348 -16.18 -29.44 -25.24
CA PRO A 348 -17.45 -28.75 -24.95
C PRO A 348 -18.32 -29.45 -23.89
N GLY A 349 -18.39 -30.79 -23.92
CA GLY A 349 -19.18 -31.56 -22.97
C GLY A 349 -18.63 -31.53 -21.54
N LEU A 350 -17.32 -31.37 -21.37
CA LEU A 350 -16.70 -31.16 -20.06
C LEU A 350 -16.99 -29.76 -19.54
N TRP A 351 -16.90 -28.74 -20.42
CA TRP A 351 -17.19 -27.36 -20.05
C TRP A 351 -18.65 -27.17 -19.63
N GLU A 352 -19.60 -27.77 -20.35
CA GLU A 352 -21.02 -27.71 -20.00
C GLU A 352 -21.31 -28.29 -18.61
N ARG A 353 -20.65 -29.40 -18.24
CA ARG A 353 -20.76 -29.98 -16.89
C ARG A 353 -20.22 -29.04 -15.82
N GLU A 354 -19.16 -28.30 -16.11
CA GLU A 354 -18.62 -27.29 -15.19
C GLU A 354 -19.57 -26.10 -15.04
N LEU A 355 -20.20 -25.62 -16.12
CA LEU A 355 -21.21 -24.56 -16.06
C LEU A 355 -22.42 -24.97 -15.19
N VAL A 356 -22.89 -26.21 -15.29
CA VAL A 356 -23.96 -26.71 -14.42
C VAL A 356 -23.56 -26.65 -12.95
N LYS A 357 -22.31 -26.96 -12.61
CA LYS A 357 -21.81 -26.83 -11.23
C LYS A 357 -21.75 -25.36 -10.80
N ASP A 358 -21.31 -24.46 -11.68
CA ASP A 358 -21.24 -23.03 -11.39
C ASP A 358 -22.63 -22.44 -11.10
N HIS A 359 -23.65 -22.82 -11.88
CA HIS A 359 -25.04 -22.41 -11.63
C HIS A 359 -25.59 -22.96 -10.32
N ARG A 360 -25.26 -24.20 -9.96
CA ARG A 360 -25.63 -24.76 -8.65
C ARG A 360 -24.96 -24.00 -7.49
N GLN A 361 -23.68 -23.66 -7.62
CA GLN A 361 -22.97 -22.84 -6.62
C GLN A 361 -23.55 -21.43 -6.52
N SER A 362 -23.89 -20.81 -7.65
CA SER A 362 -24.58 -19.51 -7.69
C SER A 362 -25.93 -19.58 -6.96
N ALA A 363 -26.74 -20.60 -7.24
CA ALA A 363 -28.03 -20.79 -6.58
C ALA A 363 -27.87 -20.99 -5.07
N LEU A 364 -26.90 -21.81 -4.64
CA LEU A 364 -26.58 -21.98 -3.22
C LEU A 364 -26.17 -20.66 -2.57
N ALA A 365 -25.25 -19.92 -3.19
CA ALA A 365 -24.79 -18.63 -2.70
C ALA A 365 -25.96 -17.63 -2.54
N LYS A 366 -26.87 -17.58 -3.52
CA LYS A 366 -28.09 -16.75 -3.46
C LYS A 366 -29.01 -17.15 -2.31
N MET A 367 -29.23 -18.45 -2.09
CA MET A 367 -30.05 -18.95 -0.98
C MET A 367 -29.44 -18.65 0.40
N GLU A 368 -28.11 -18.69 0.51
CA GLU A 368 -27.38 -18.38 1.74
C GLU A 368 -27.11 -16.89 1.96
N GLY A 369 -27.48 -16.02 1.00
CA GLY A 369 -27.17 -14.59 1.06
C GLY A 369 -25.67 -14.27 0.96
N LYS A 370 -24.87 -15.15 0.34
CA LYS A 370 -23.41 -15.02 0.20
C LYS A 370 -22.98 -14.72 -1.24
N GLY A 371 -21.74 -14.27 -1.39
CA GLY A 371 -21.08 -14.21 -2.70
C GLY A 371 -20.66 -15.60 -3.17
N ILE A 372 -20.77 -15.87 -4.48
CA ILE A 372 -20.30 -17.14 -5.08
C ILE A 372 -18.80 -17.37 -4.82
N GLY A 373 -18.03 -16.30 -4.73
CA GLY A 373 -16.60 -16.38 -4.42
C GLY A 373 -16.31 -16.85 -2.99
N ASP A 374 -17.16 -16.52 -2.01
CA ASP A 374 -17.03 -17.01 -0.64
C ASP A 374 -17.33 -18.51 -0.57
N VAL A 375 -18.40 -18.96 -1.25
CA VAL A 375 -18.74 -20.38 -1.37
C VAL A 375 -17.59 -21.18 -1.99
N ARG A 376 -16.98 -20.68 -3.07
CA ARG A 376 -15.86 -21.34 -3.74
C ARG A 376 -14.56 -21.37 -2.93
N ARG A 377 -14.37 -20.48 -1.96
CA ARG A 377 -13.17 -20.48 -1.09
C ARG A 377 -13.23 -21.56 -0.01
N VAL A 378 -14.44 -21.89 0.45
CA VAL A 378 -14.68 -22.91 1.49
C VAL A 378 -15.02 -24.27 0.90
N ASP A 379 -15.19 -24.36 -0.42
CA ASP A 379 -15.42 -25.62 -1.12
C ASP A 379 -14.16 -26.50 -1.11
N GLU A 380 -14.13 -27.51 -0.24
CA GLU A 380 -13.01 -28.44 -0.10
C GLU A 380 -12.81 -29.33 -1.35
N ARG A 381 -13.82 -29.43 -2.23
CA ARG A 381 -13.77 -30.32 -3.39
C ARG A 381 -12.89 -29.77 -4.51
N ARG A 382 -12.64 -28.46 -4.53
CA ARG A 382 -11.91 -27.80 -5.61
C ARG A 382 -11.09 -26.63 -5.09
N ARG A 383 -9.84 -26.53 -5.54
CA ARG A 383 -8.94 -25.46 -5.07
C ARG A 383 -9.36 -24.12 -5.67
N PRO A 384 -9.26 -23.01 -4.90
CA PRO A 384 -9.50 -21.66 -5.43
C PRO A 384 -8.70 -21.34 -6.70
N SER A 385 -7.47 -21.85 -6.81
CA SER A 385 -6.63 -21.65 -7.99
C SER A 385 -7.25 -22.20 -9.27
N ASP A 386 -8.03 -23.28 -9.19
CA ASP A 386 -8.60 -23.91 -10.37
C ASP A 386 -9.77 -23.10 -10.92
N TYR A 387 -10.56 -22.47 -10.05
CA TYR A 387 -11.57 -21.48 -10.46
C TYR A 387 -10.91 -20.28 -11.14
N MET A 388 -9.81 -19.78 -10.58
CA MET A 388 -9.12 -18.61 -11.12
C MET A 388 -8.54 -18.87 -12.51
N LYS A 389 -8.01 -20.07 -12.78
CA LYS A 389 -7.51 -20.46 -14.12
C LYS A 389 -8.62 -20.41 -15.18
N GLU A 390 -9.86 -20.68 -14.79
CA GLU A 390 -11.06 -20.57 -15.64
C GLU A 390 -11.67 -19.16 -15.65
N ARG A 391 -10.96 -18.17 -15.08
CA ARG A 391 -11.42 -16.79 -14.86
C ARG A 391 -12.70 -16.70 -14.01
N LYS A 392 -12.98 -17.69 -13.17
CA LYS A 392 -14.16 -17.71 -12.29
C LYS A 392 -13.92 -16.89 -11.02
N CYS A 393 -14.99 -16.28 -10.52
CA CYS A 393 -14.93 -15.44 -9.32
C CYS A 393 -14.61 -16.26 -8.08
N ILE A 394 -13.58 -15.81 -7.35
CA ILE A 394 -13.26 -16.23 -5.99
C ILE A 394 -13.24 -15.04 -5.04
N CYS A 395 -13.73 -13.86 -5.41
CA CYS A 395 -13.62 -12.67 -4.56
C CYS A 395 -14.45 -12.81 -3.27
N ARG A 396 -14.02 -12.11 -2.22
CA ARG A 396 -14.82 -12.00 -0.98
C ARG A 396 -16.11 -11.22 -1.23
N SER A 397 -17.09 -11.39 -0.36
CA SER A 397 -18.30 -10.54 -0.30
C SER A 397 -17.99 -9.04 -0.30
N SER A 398 -16.82 -8.63 0.21
CA SER A 398 -16.37 -7.24 0.25
C SER A 398 -15.99 -6.64 -1.10
N CYS A 399 -15.77 -7.47 -2.11
CA CYS A 399 -15.46 -7.02 -3.46
C CYS A 399 -16.70 -6.56 -4.22
N ILE A 400 -16.58 -5.47 -4.97
CA ILE A 400 -17.63 -4.90 -5.81
C ILE A 400 -18.15 -5.89 -6.86
N CYS A 401 -17.33 -6.82 -7.34
CA CYS A 401 -17.75 -7.80 -8.35
C CYS A 401 -18.60 -8.94 -7.78
N SER A 402 -18.63 -9.11 -6.45
CA SER A 402 -19.13 -10.33 -5.80
C SER A 402 -20.55 -10.68 -6.23
N TRP A 403 -21.49 -9.74 -6.09
CA TRP A 403 -22.90 -9.96 -6.42
C TRP A 403 -23.19 -10.10 -7.91
N GLU A 404 -22.44 -9.39 -8.75
CA GLU A 404 -22.60 -9.51 -10.20
C GLU A 404 -22.12 -10.88 -10.68
N CYS A 405 -20.98 -11.37 -10.17
CA CYS A 405 -20.49 -12.72 -10.47
C CYS A 405 -21.37 -13.81 -9.84
N THR A 406 -22.05 -13.53 -8.73
CA THR A 406 -23.07 -14.43 -8.18
C THR A 406 -24.30 -14.48 -9.09
N SER A 407 -24.70 -13.34 -9.66
CA SER A 407 -25.90 -13.24 -10.51
C SER A 407 -25.69 -13.93 -11.84
N ASP A 408 -24.52 -13.72 -12.45
CA ASP A 408 -24.05 -14.34 -13.69
C ASP A 408 -22.74 -15.12 -13.42
N PRO A 409 -22.83 -16.44 -13.18
CA PRO A 409 -21.67 -17.25 -12.82
C PRO A 409 -20.78 -17.64 -14.01
N GLU A 410 -21.22 -17.44 -15.25
CA GLU A 410 -20.48 -17.77 -16.47
C GLU A 410 -19.56 -16.62 -16.92
N ARG A 411 -19.95 -15.40 -16.56
CA ARG A 411 -19.17 -14.18 -16.75
C ARG A 411 -17.74 -14.36 -16.23
N PRO A 412 -16.72 -13.97 -17.03
CA PRO A 412 -15.37 -13.83 -16.53
C PRO A 412 -15.31 -12.83 -15.38
N CYS A 413 -14.69 -13.21 -14.27
CA CYS A 413 -14.51 -12.31 -13.15
C CYS A 413 -13.49 -11.24 -13.55
N PRO A 414 -13.80 -9.93 -13.41
CA PRO A 414 -12.84 -8.84 -13.67
C PRO A 414 -11.66 -8.83 -12.69
N CYS A 415 -11.67 -9.75 -11.73
CA CYS A 415 -10.66 -9.90 -10.69
C CYS A 415 -9.74 -11.09 -10.89
N ALA A 416 -10.03 -11.95 -11.87
CA ALA A 416 -9.27 -13.18 -12.07
C ALA A 416 -7.78 -12.91 -12.25
N ASP A 417 -7.43 -11.91 -13.06
CA ASP A 417 -6.05 -11.58 -13.42
C ASP A 417 -5.21 -11.20 -12.20
N ARG A 418 -5.58 -10.13 -11.49
CA ARG A 418 -4.85 -9.70 -10.30
C ARG A 418 -4.86 -10.73 -9.17
N MET A 419 -5.96 -11.46 -8.98
CA MET A 419 -6.01 -12.53 -7.97
C MET A 419 -5.02 -13.64 -8.33
N MET A 420 -4.91 -13.99 -9.62
CA MET A 420 -3.94 -14.98 -10.11
C MET A 420 -2.52 -14.51 -9.89
N GLN A 421 -2.22 -13.24 -10.15
CA GLN A 421 -0.90 -12.65 -9.88
C GLN A 421 -0.52 -12.78 -8.41
N ILE A 422 -1.42 -12.37 -7.49
CA ILE A 422 -1.21 -12.51 -6.05
C ILE A 422 -1.00 -13.97 -5.65
N MET A 423 -1.81 -14.89 -6.18
CA MET A 423 -1.68 -16.32 -5.87
C MET A 423 -0.35 -16.91 -6.34
N LEU A 424 0.11 -16.53 -7.54
CA LEU A 424 1.39 -16.97 -8.08
C LEU A 424 2.56 -16.44 -7.24
N ALA A 425 2.48 -15.19 -6.77
CA ALA A 425 3.46 -14.63 -5.85
C ALA A 425 3.47 -15.39 -4.51
N LYS A 426 2.31 -15.66 -3.90
CA LYS A 426 2.21 -16.44 -2.64
C LYS A 426 2.84 -17.83 -2.70
N ARG A 427 2.78 -18.49 -3.85
CA ARG A 427 3.30 -19.86 -4.03
C ARG A 427 4.78 -19.89 -4.41
N ARG A 428 5.39 -18.74 -4.71
CA ARG A 428 6.78 -18.66 -5.12
C ARG A 428 7.69 -18.89 -3.92
N LYS A 429 8.69 -19.76 -4.08
CA LYS A 429 9.68 -20.10 -3.04
C LYS A 429 11.10 -19.61 -3.36
N ALA A 430 11.34 -19.20 -4.60
CA ALA A 430 12.63 -18.78 -5.11
C ALA A 430 12.42 -17.58 -6.04
N PRO A 431 13.47 -16.76 -6.31
CA PRO A 431 13.37 -15.66 -7.25
C PRO A 431 12.78 -16.15 -8.57
N GLY A 432 11.76 -15.44 -9.07
CA GLY A 432 11.19 -15.74 -10.39
C GLY A 432 12.17 -15.42 -11.52
N THR A 433 11.76 -15.70 -12.76
CA THR A 433 12.57 -15.40 -13.96
C THR A 433 12.70 -13.91 -14.27
N ARG A 434 11.78 -13.09 -13.77
CA ARG A 434 11.80 -11.63 -13.89
C ARG A 434 12.61 -11.01 -12.75
N ASP A 435 13.18 -9.83 -12.97
CA ASP A 435 13.90 -9.06 -11.95
C ASP A 435 13.00 -8.65 -10.78
N PHE A 436 13.61 -8.33 -9.64
CA PHE A 436 12.91 -8.00 -8.40
C PHE A 436 11.97 -6.80 -8.55
N ALA A 437 12.42 -5.73 -9.22
CA ALA A 437 11.66 -4.49 -9.39
C ALA A 437 10.35 -4.74 -10.16
N THR A 438 10.41 -5.51 -11.24
CA THR A 438 9.25 -5.90 -12.05
C THR A 438 8.26 -6.75 -11.25
N ARG A 439 8.75 -7.70 -10.44
CA ARG A 439 7.88 -8.56 -9.61
C ARG A 439 7.14 -7.73 -8.56
N CYS A 440 7.84 -6.87 -7.83
CA CYS A 440 7.24 -6.00 -6.82
C CYS A 440 6.31 -4.95 -7.42
N GLY A 441 6.65 -4.37 -8.59
CA GLY A 441 5.76 -3.46 -9.32
C GLY A 441 4.46 -4.13 -9.76
N SER A 442 4.56 -5.39 -10.21
CA SER A 442 3.40 -6.20 -10.56
C SER A 442 2.50 -6.52 -9.37
N LEU A 443 3.10 -6.80 -8.22
CA LEU A 443 2.39 -7.01 -6.97
C LEU A 443 1.67 -5.73 -6.52
N ALA A 444 2.37 -4.59 -6.49
CA ALA A 444 1.79 -3.31 -6.10
C ALA A 444 0.59 -2.93 -6.97
N LYS A 445 0.68 -3.19 -8.29
CA LYS A 445 -0.45 -3.08 -9.22
C LYS A 445 -1.65 -3.92 -8.79
N ALA A 446 -1.45 -5.22 -8.59
CA ALA A 446 -2.52 -6.14 -8.20
C ALA A 446 -3.16 -5.76 -6.86
N ILE A 447 -2.35 -5.33 -5.89
CA ILE A 447 -2.78 -4.86 -4.57
C ILE A 447 -3.64 -3.61 -4.68
N PHE A 448 -3.17 -2.58 -5.41
CA PHE A 448 -3.93 -1.35 -5.59
C PHE A 448 -5.28 -1.60 -6.27
N GLU A 449 -5.32 -2.45 -7.30
CA GLU A 449 -6.57 -2.82 -7.96
C GLU A 449 -7.51 -3.60 -7.02
N CYS A 450 -6.98 -4.45 -6.14
CA CYS A 450 -7.78 -5.13 -5.13
C CYS A 450 -8.39 -4.14 -4.12
N ALA A 451 -7.57 -3.26 -3.53
CA ALA A 451 -8.04 -2.24 -2.59
C ALA A 451 -9.08 -1.31 -3.21
N SER A 452 -8.90 -0.94 -4.49
CA SER A 452 -9.83 -0.10 -5.25
C SER A 452 -11.19 -0.75 -5.53
N LEU A 453 -11.26 -2.09 -5.47
CA LEU A 453 -12.46 -2.86 -5.77
C LEU A 453 -13.20 -3.37 -4.53
N ILE A 454 -12.83 -2.87 -3.36
CA ILE A 454 -13.61 -3.03 -2.12
C ILE A 454 -14.84 -2.11 -2.21
N LYS A 455 -16.01 -2.59 -1.77
CA LYS A 455 -17.25 -1.81 -1.78
C LYS A 455 -17.17 -0.65 -0.79
N ARG A 456 -17.97 0.40 -1.05
CA ARG A 456 -17.97 1.64 -0.25
C ARG A 456 -18.75 1.54 1.05
N ASP A 457 -19.76 0.69 1.07
CA ASP A 457 -20.67 0.46 2.19
C ASP A 457 -20.09 -0.49 3.24
N ILE A 458 -18.81 -0.83 3.09
CA ILE A 458 -18.08 -1.74 3.96
C ILE A 458 -17.10 -0.95 4.81
N ASP A 459 -16.89 -1.47 6.01
CA ASP A 459 -15.96 -0.92 7.00
C ASP A 459 -14.54 -0.77 6.42
N ASP A 460 -13.90 0.34 6.75
CA ASP A 460 -12.55 0.71 6.31
C ASP A 460 -11.51 -0.34 6.71
N ILE A 461 -11.80 -1.16 7.72
CA ILE A 461 -10.98 -2.30 8.13
C ILE A 461 -10.73 -3.29 6.99
N GLU A 462 -11.63 -3.44 6.02
CA GLU A 462 -11.40 -4.34 4.88
C GLU A 462 -10.33 -3.81 3.92
N ILE A 463 -10.20 -2.47 3.81
CA ILE A 463 -9.12 -1.83 3.04
C ILE A 463 -7.80 -2.07 3.77
N ALA A 464 -7.77 -1.83 5.08
CA ALA A 464 -6.60 -2.10 5.92
C ALA A 464 -6.15 -3.57 5.80
N LEU A 465 -7.07 -4.53 5.93
CA LEU A 465 -6.78 -5.96 5.83
C LEU A 465 -6.26 -6.38 4.45
N GLU A 466 -6.64 -5.69 3.37
CA GLU A 466 -6.11 -5.98 2.03
C GLU A 466 -4.72 -5.38 1.84
N LEU A 467 -4.46 -4.19 2.38
CA LEU A 467 -3.14 -3.57 2.40
C LEU A 467 -2.17 -4.30 3.34
N ASP A 468 -2.62 -4.84 4.47
CA ASP A 468 -1.77 -5.60 5.38
C ASP A 468 -1.25 -6.89 4.73
N ARG A 469 -2.08 -7.53 3.89
CA ARG A 469 -1.63 -8.67 3.07
C ARG A 469 -0.55 -8.26 2.08
N ALA A 470 -0.52 -7.01 1.64
CA ALA A 470 0.51 -6.51 0.74
C ALA A 470 1.89 -6.58 1.40
N PHE A 471 1.99 -6.17 2.66
CA PHE A 471 3.25 -6.23 3.41
C PHE A 471 3.77 -7.66 3.49
N THR A 472 2.91 -8.63 3.86
CA THR A 472 3.33 -10.04 3.90
C THR A 472 3.80 -10.57 2.54
N LEU A 473 3.15 -10.13 1.45
CA LEU A 473 3.50 -10.57 0.09
C LEU A 473 4.84 -10.02 -0.38
N VAL A 474 5.08 -8.72 -0.17
CA VAL A 474 6.34 -8.08 -0.57
C VAL A 474 7.48 -8.56 0.31
N ASP A 475 7.24 -8.75 1.60
CA ASP A 475 8.20 -9.32 2.54
C ASP A 475 8.65 -10.72 2.10
N SER A 476 7.70 -11.57 1.70
CA SER A 476 8.00 -12.89 1.13
C SER A 476 8.84 -12.81 -0.15
N GLU A 477 8.63 -11.80 -1.00
CA GLU A 477 9.45 -11.59 -2.20
C GLU A 477 10.86 -11.09 -1.87
N ILE A 478 11.02 -10.25 -0.84
CA ILE A 478 12.32 -9.80 -0.33
C ILE A 478 13.09 -10.99 0.23
N GLU A 479 12.46 -11.81 1.08
CA GLU A 479 13.06 -13.03 1.60
C GLU A 479 13.49 -13.98 0.46
N ALA A 480 12.61 -14.20 -0.52
CA ALA A 480 12.92 -15.05 -1.66
C ALA A 480 14.09 -14.51 -2.48
N GLN A 481 14.17 -13.19 -2.68
CA GLN A 481 15.27 -12.53 -3.38
C GLN A 481 16.60 -12.69 -2.64
N ARG A 482 16.59 -12.58 -1.30
CA ARG A 482 17.79 -12.69 -0.45
C ARG A 482 18.29 -14.12 -0.24
N ARG A 483 17.41 -15.12 -0.34
CA ARG A 483 17.78 -16.56 -0.29
C ARG A 483 18.55 -17.05 -1.52
N THR A 484 18.79 -16.19 -2.51
CA THR A 484 19.62 -16.54 -3.67
C THR A 484 21.05 -16.84 -3.18
N PRO A 485 21.59 -18.05 -3.37
CA PRO A 485 23.00 -18.29 -3.07
C PRO A 485 23.83 -17.35 -3.95
N LEU A 486 24.78 -16.63 -3.34
CA LEU A 486 25.84 -15.88 -4.02
C LEU A 486 26.57 -16.83 -4.98
N LYS A 487 26.03 -17.04 -6.17
CA LYS A 487 26.81 -17.57 -7.28
C LYS A 487 27.67 -16.42 -7.78
N THR A 488 28.95 -16.72 -7.90
CA THR A 488 30.05 -15.94 -8.48
C THR A 488 30.64 -14.83 -7.62
N TYR A 489 31.73 -15.17 -6.92
CA TYR A 489 33.07 -14.71 -7.33
C TYR A 489 34.12 -15.83 -7.12
N GLY A 490 34.79 -16.23 -8.20
CA GLY A 490 36.19 -16.68 -8.14
C GLY A 490 36.50 -18.17 -7.98
N LEU A 491 36.14 -19.02 -8.96
CA LEU A 491 36.99 -20.15 -9.34
C LEU A 491 36.98 -20.27 -10.86
N LYS A 492 38.03 -19.73 -11.49
CA LYS A 492 38.36 -20.06 -12.89
C LYS A 492 38.57 -21.57 -12.95
N SER A 493 37.70 -22.28 -13.66
CA SER A 493 37.99 -23.64 -14.08
C SER A 493 39.16 -23.59 -15.06
N SER A 494 40.35 -23.92 -14.59
CA SER A 494 41.48 -24.28 -15.44
C SER A 494 41.06 -25.51 -16.25
N SER A 495 40.66 -25.27 -17.49
CA SER A 495 40.63 -26.30 -18.52
C SER A 495 42.00 -26.25 -19.18
N GLU A 496 42.86 -27.20 -18.85
CA GLU A 496 44.02 -27.53 -19.67
C GLU A 496 44.42 -28.99 -19.44
N ASP A 497 44.43 -29.69 -20.57
CA ASP A 497 45.15 -30.89 -20.93
C ASP A 497 44.97 -32.19 -20.14
N ARG A 498 44.24 -33.12 -20.77
CA ARG A 498 44.75 -34.48 -21.01
C ARG A 498 44.14 -35.04 -22.29
N SER A 499 44.96 -35.00 -23.33
CA SER A 499 44.93 -35.88 -24.49
C SER A 499 44.74 -37.34 -24.08
N PHE A 500 43.78 -38.04 -24.71
CA PHE A 500 43.77 -39.49 -24.77
C PHE A 500 43.67 -39.93 -26.23
N ASP A 501 44.79 -40.49 -26.69
CA ASP A 501 44.89 -41.38 -27.84
C ASP A 501 43.90 -42.55 -27.71
N MET A 502 43.27 -42.91 -28.83
CA MET A 502 42.60 -44.20 -28.97
C MET A 502 43.61 -45.24 -29.46
N GLY A 503 43.79 -46.27 -28.64
CA GLY A 503 44.15 -47.64 -29.02
C GLY A 503 43.08 -48.58 -28.52
#